data_AF-A0A6A4HGZ5-F1
#
_entry.id   AF-A0A6A4HGZ5-F1
#
_cell.length_a   1.000
_cell.length_b   1.000
_cell.length_c   1.000
_cell.angle_alpha   90.00
_cell.angle_beta   90.00
_cell.angle_gamma   90.00
#
_symmetry.space_group_name_H-M   'P 1'
#
loop_
_entity.id
_entity.type
_entity.pdbx_description
1 polymer ?
#
loop_
_entity_poly.entity_id
_entity_poly.type
_entity_poly.pdbx_seq_one_letter_code
_entity_poly.pdbx_strand_id
1 'polypeptide(L)'
;MAPADPPYHTIIMGQAGSDSKFAAIRQASIQCFNVVSPFQNLHVPGGYTSSFKLGKGKIIAPASSPLSQIQLQPSSSQTHSNKHSNKSQFCHGQASRSQKGRKPGMNSPTVQRDTFADLPKDDPFVPPAITAWKDVNKTIDQNGVLPGKRSLTVPDPGLFFGLQHQNQQSLYLFMWQHFRNAWLTALEGSRSPLTVELWCKILAYEYLQPIEPGQVISPKMQATLEATKIVEDVIRAYDSRMLLMPAPFTATFNPSTARKLIRELCMINFRAELIYIDQVLDTSKPVPQRTLTMAEFDAACAQHRHDRITLMNGVFLYHTLVPHPDDDLGIAAVDWSDRYNALKHFWALLNTWPFLKPAMWRRGMDMDLSHKWFGTREGAQWERMLAEYYVRSVFSVLKHPPSLPRRLVLAP
;
A
#
# COMPACT_ATOMS: atom_id res chain seq x y z
N MET A 1 -14.13 -42.11 35.48
CA MET A 1 -13.91 -40.68 35.77
C MET A 1 -14.77 -39.87 34.82
N ALA A 2 -15.80 -39.18 35.32
CA ALA A 2 -16.57 -38.25 34.51
C ALA A 2 -15.69 -37.02 34.19
N PRO A 3 -15.76 -36.45 32.97
CA PRO A 3 -15.03 -35.22 32.67
C PRO A 3 -15.52 -34.10 33.60
N ALA A 4 -14.60 -33.34 34.17
CA ALA A 4 -14.92 -32.18 34.98
C ALA A 4 -15.72 -31.19 34.13
N ASP A 5 -16.92 -30.82 34.59
CA ASP A 5 -17.70 -29.77 33.95
C ASP A 5 -16.92 -28.45 34.03
N PRO A 6 -16.61 -27.80 32.90
CA PRO A 6 -15.89 -26.54 32.94
C PRO A 6 -16.76 -25.48 33.64
N PRO A 7 -16.17 -24.59 34.46
CA PRO A 7 -16.91 -23.54 35.19
C PRO A 7 -17.49 -22.44 34.28
N TYR A 8 -17.45 -22.63 32.96
CA TYR A 8 -17.90 -21.67 31.96
C TYR A 8 -18.79 -22.35 30.93
N HIS A 9 -19.84 -21.66 30.48
CA HIS A 9 -20.71 -22.16 29.43
C HIS A 9 -19.97 -22.25 28.09
N THR A 10 -20.04 -23.41 27.45
CA THR A 10 -19.52 -23.63 26.11
C THR A 10 -20.31 -22.79 25.10
N ILE A 11 -19.64 -21.80 24.49
CA ILE A 11 -20.25 -20.87 23.52
C ILE A 11 -20.53 -21.57 22.17
N ILE A 12 -19.60 -22.42 21.70
CA ILE A 12 -19.75 -23.21 20.47
C ILE A 12 -18.70 -24.35 20.44
N MET A 13 -19.06 -25.51 19.90
CA MET A 13 -18.12 -26.58 19.54
C MET A 13 -18.00 -26.68 18.02
N GLY A 14 -16.77 -26.73 17.50
CA GLY A 14 -16.51 -26.77 16.07
C GLY A 14 -15.02 -26.64 15.72
N GLN A 15 -14.70 -26.85 14.44
CA GLN A 15 -13.34 -26.81 13.90
C GLN A 15 -12.66 -25.47 14.23
N ALA A 16 -11.40 -25.53 14.65
CA ALA A 16 -10.58 -24.33 14.80
C ALA A 16 -10.47 -23.60 13.45
N GLY A 17 -10.88 -22.33 13.42
CA GLY A 17 -10.89 -21.52 12.21
C GLY A 17 -12.21 -21.49 11.43
N SER A 18 -13.28 -22.14 11.90
CA SER A 18 -14.58 -22.01 11.21
C SER A 18 -15.19 -20.63 11.41
N ASP A 19 -15.79 -20.07 10.35
CA ASP A 19 -16.47 -18.78 10.41
C ASP A 19 -17.61 -18.76 11.43
N SER A 20 -18.30 -19.89 11.59
CA SER A 20 -19.34 -20.09 12.61
C SER A 20 -18.80 -19.91 14.03
N LYS A 21 -17.55 -20.31 14.28
CA LYS A 21 -16.90 -20.18 15.58
C LYS A 21 -16.53 -18.73 15.87
N PHE A 22 -15.98 -18.03 14.88
CA PHE A 22 -15.67 -16.60 15.01
C PHE A 22 -16.93 -15.75 15.19
N ALA A 23 -18.01 -16.06 14.45
CA ALA A 23 -19.29 -15.38 14.60
C ALA A 23 -19.90 -15.59 16.00
N ALA A 24 -19.88 -16.82 16.52
CA ALA A 24 -20.40 -17.13 17.86
C ALA A 24 -19.59 -16.44 18.96
N ILE A 25 -18.26 -16.38 18.84
CA ILE A 25 -17.38 -15.65 19.78
C ILE A 25 -17.70 -14.15 19.76
N ARG A 26 -17.83 -13.55 18.57
CA ARG A 26 -18.17 -12.14 18.44
C ARG A 26 -19.53 -11.84 19.07
N GLN A 27 -20.54 -12.67 18.80
CA GLN A 27 -21.87 -12.49 19.36
C GLN A 27 -21.90 -12.64 20.88
N ALA A 28 -21.23 -13.65 21.44
CA ALA A 28 -21.11 -13.84 22.88
C ALA A 28 -20.42 -12.65 23.54
N SER A 29 -19.37 -12.10 22.91
CA SER A 29 -18.69 -10.91 23.44
C SER A 29 -19.59 -9.69 23.52
N ILE A 30 -20.46 -9.46 22.53
CA ILE A 30 -21.43 -8.34 22.54
C ILE A 30 -22.40 -8.48 23.72
N GLN A 31 -22.72 -9.71 24.12
CA GLN A 31 -23.62 -9.97 25.25
C GLN A 31 -22.93 -9.84 26.61
N CYS A 32 -21.61 -10.02 26.68
CA CYS A 32 -20.84 -9.96 27.92
C CYS A 32 -20.32 -8.56 28.26
N PHE A 33 -20.14 -7.67 27.28
CA PHE A 33 -19.57 -6.34 27.49
C PHE A 33 -20.61 -5.24 27.28
N ASN A 34 -20.75 -4.35 28.26
CA ASN A 34 -21.58 -3.14 28.17
C ASN A 34 -20.87 -1.98 27.41
N VAL A 35 -19.71 -2.25 26.82
CA VAL A 35 -18.87 -1.32 26.04
C VAL A 35 -18.60 -1.91 24.66
N VAL A 36 -17.88 -1.16 23.81
CA VAL A 36 -17.46 -1.63 22.48
C VAL A 36 -16.78 -2.99 22.58
N SER A 37 -17.28 -3.98 21.81
CA SER A 37 -16.76 -5.35 21.85
C SER A 37 -15.27 -5.39 21.49
N PRO A 38 -14.41 -6.07 22.28
CA PRO A 38 -12.99 -6.21 21.97
C PRO A 38 -12.76 -7.03 20.69
N PHE A 39 -13.78 -7.71 20.18
CA PHE A 39 -13.77 -8.46 18.92
C PHE A 39 -14.48 -7.72 17.79
N GLN A 40 -14.67 -6.39 17.89
CA GLN A 40 -15.21 -5.55 16.83
C GLN A 40 -14.50 -5.75 15.49
N ASN A 41 -13.18 -5.94 15.53
CA ASN A 41 -12.31 -6.07 14.36
C ASN A 41 -12.19 -7.53 13.85
N LEU A 42 -12.90 -8.48 14.47
CA LEU A 42 -12.92 -9.87 14.03
C LEU A 42 -13.78 -9.96 12.75
N HIS A 43 -13.14 -10.24 11.62
CA HIS A 43 -13.81 -10.32 10.31
C HIS A 43 -14.77 -11.51 10.26
N VAL A 44 -16.08 -11.23 10.26
CA VAL A 44 -17.11 -12.23 9.96
C VAL A 44 -17.47 -12.07 8.48
N PRO A 45 -17.29 -13.09 7.62
CA PRO A 45 -17.69 -13.00 6.22
C PRO A 45 -19.16 -12.60 6.10
N GLY A 46 -19.46 -11.67 5.19
CA GLY A 46 -20.71 -10.88 5.11
C GLY A 46 -22.03 -11.64 4.87
N GLY A 47 -22.05 -12.96 5.02
CA GLY A 47 -23.24 -13.80 4.84
C GLY A 47 -24.04 -14.12 6.11
N TYR A 48 -23.58 -13.74 7.31
CA TYR A 48 -24.14 -14.27 8.57
C TYR A 48 -24.79 -13.24 9.51
N THR A 49 -25.00 -11.99 9.08
CA THR A 49 -25.62 -10.97 9.92
C THR A 49 -27.10 -11.22 10.26
N SER A 50 -27.77 -12.18 9.60
CA SER A 50 -29.23 -12.36 9.73
C SER A 50 -29.71 -13.69 10.35
N SER A 51 -28.84 -14.62 10.75
CA SER A 51 -29.28 -16.01 11.02
C SER A 51 -29.25 -16.51 12.46
N PHE A 52 -28.84 -15.70 13.45
CA PHE A 52 -28.71 -16.18 14.83
C PHE A 52 -29.68 -15.47 15.79
N LYS A 53 -30.81 -16.12 16.09
CA LYS A 53 -31.57 -15.88 17.32
C LYS A 53 -31.08 -16.84 18.40
N LEU A 54 -30.10 -16.42 19.20
CA LEU A 54 -29.91 -17.02 20.52
C LEU A 54 -30.95 -16.41 21.48
N GLY A 55 -31.58 -17.28 22.28
CA GLY A 55 -32.66 -16.93 23.19
C GLY A 55 -32.29 -15.76 24.12
N LYS A 56 -33.28 -14.92 24.42
CA LYS A 56 -33.15 -13.80 25.36
C LYS A 56 -32.92 -14.35 26.77
N GLY A 57 -31.66 -14.55 27.14
CA GLY A 57 -31.24 -14.87 28.50
C GLY A 57 -30.08 -13.97 28.90
N LYS A 58 -30.32 -13.05 29.82
CA LYS A 58 -29.30 -12.21 30.44
C LYS A 58 -28.45 -13.13 31.32
N ILE A 59 -27.13 -13.17 31.11
CA ILE A 59 -26.22 -13.94 31.97
C ILE A 59 -26.14 -13.22 33.32
N ILE A 60 -26.76 -13.80 34.36
CA ILE A 60 -26.58 -13.43 35.76
C ILE A 60 -26.17 -14.71 36.48
N ALA A 61 -25.08 -14.66 37.25
CA ALA A 61 -24.64 -15.72 38.15
C ALA A 61 -24.66 -15.21 39.61
N PRO A 62 -24.70 -16.07 40.62
CA PRO A 62 -25.71 -17.10 40.85
C PRO A 62 -26.42 -16.87 42.20
N ALA A 63 -27.67 -17.32 42.31
CA ALA A 63 -28.25 -17.69 43.59
C ALA A 63 -29.17 -18.90 43.39
N SER A 64 -28.82 -19.98 44.10
CA SER A 64 -29.68 -21.04 44.61
C SER A 64 -30.58 -21.81 43.63
N SER A 65 -30.25 -23.09 43.44
CA SER A 65 -31.16 -24.16 42.95
C SER A 65 -32.47 -24.22 43.78
N PRO A 66 -33.61 -24.73 43.26
CA PRO A 66 -33.76 -26.18 43.04
C PRO A 66 -34.66 -26.69 41.88
N LEU A 67 -34.37 -27.95 41.53
CA LEU A 67 -35.17 -29.11 41.09
C LEU A 67 -36.13 -29.10 39.87
N SER A 68 -35.77 -30.00 38.93
CA SER A 68 -36.54 -31.13 38.36
C SER A 68 -37.80 -30.89 37.52
N GLN A 69 -37.81 -31.38 36.27
CA GLN A 69 -38.69 -32.50 35.85
C GLN A 69 -38.47 -32.98 34.39
N ILE A 70 -38.26 -34.29 34.32
CA ILE A 70 -38.39 -35.28 33.25
C ILE A 70 -39.62 -35.04 32.34
N GLN A 71 -39.46 -35.16 31.01
CA GLN A 71 -40.46 -35.87 30.19
C GLN A 71 -39.94 -36.39 28.83
N LEU A 72 -40.37 -37.62 28.56
CA LEU A 72 -40.05 -38.55 27.48
C LEU A 72 -40.95 -38.37 26.25
N GLN A 73 -40.36 -38.52 25.05
CA GLN A 73 -40.88 -39.20 23.82
C GLN A 73 -42.24 -38.76 23.20
N PRO A 74 -42.73 -39.32 22.05
CA PRO A 74 -42.09 -40.13 21.00
C PRO A 74 -42.47 -39.76 19.52
N SER A 75 -41.67 -40.34 18.60
CA SER A 75 -41.98 -41.07 17.35
C SER A 75 -43.31 -40.94 16.56
N SER A 76 -43.19 -40.92 15.22
CA SER A 76 -43.89 -41.79 14.23
C SER A 76 -43.64 -41.24 12.80
N SER A 77 -42.87 -41.87 11.90
CA SER A 77 -43.10 -43.10 11.10
C SER A 77 -43.98 -42.94 9.85
N GLN A 78 -43.43 -43.44 8.72
CA GLN A 78 -44.09 -44.30 7.71
C GLN A 78 -44.97 -43.61 6.64
N THR A 79 -45.09 -44.00 5.35
CA THR A 79 -44.45 -44.99 4.45
C THR A 79 -45.15 -44.93 3.07
N HIS A 80 -44.51 -45.50 2.02
CA HIS A 80 -45.13 -46.20 0.86
C HIS A 80 -45.96 -45.36 -0.15
N SER A 81 -46.04 -45.62 -1.46
CA SER A 81 -45.46 -46.63 -2.36
C SER A 81 -45.96 -46.39 -3.81
N ASN A 82 -45.15 -46.83 -4.79
CA ASN A 82 -45.52 -47.57 -6.02
C ASN A 82 -46.34 -46.89 -7.15
N LYS A 83 -45.77 -46.77 -8.37
CA LYS A 83 -45.86 -47.67 -9.57
C LYS A 83 -46.67 -46.91 -10.68
N HIS A 84 -46.48 -46.96 -12.00
CA HIS A 84 -45.96 -47.96 -12.95
C HIS A 84 -45.65 -47.28 -14.33
N SER A 85 -44.66 -47.83 -15.06
CA SER A 85 -44.48 -47.98 -16.54
C SER A 85 -44.90 -46.86 -17.53
N ASN A 86 -44.09 -46.48 -18.54
CA ASN A 86 -43.66 -47.34 -19.66
C ASN A 86 -42.54 -46.70 -20.51
N LYS A 87 -41.71 -47.59 -21.08
CA LYS A 87 -40.83 -47.59 -22.29
C LYS A 87 -40.92 -46.34 -23.21
N SER A 88 -39.84 -45.80 -23.81
CA SER A 88 -38.85 -46.49 -24.64
C SER A 88 -37.59 -45.63 -24.95
N GLN A 89 -36.50 -46.35 -25.29
CA GLN A 89 -35.46 -46.03 -26.30
C GLN A 89 -34.67 -44.70 -26.21
N PHE A 90 -33.41 -44.77 -25.78
CA PHE A 90 -32.23 -44.84 -26.67
C PHE A 90 -30.94 -45.00 -25.85
N CYS A 91 -30.10 -45.93 -26.28
CA CYS A 91 -28.76 -46.17 -25.76
C CYS A 91 -27.76 -45.14 -26.32
N HIS A 92 -26.98 -44.49 -25.46
CA HIS A 92 -25.51 -44.47 -25.57
C HIS A 92 -24.82 -43.76 -24.39
N GLY A 93 -23.95 -44.53 -23.71
CA GLY A 93 -22.57 -44.12 -23.46
C GLY A 93 -22.31 -43.01 -22.44
N GLN A 94 -22.24 -43.39 -21.18
CA GLN A 94 -21.68 -42.59 -20.08
C GLN A 94 -20.21 -42.25 -20.32
N ALA A 95 -19.85 -40.98 -20.14
CA ALA A 95 -18.56 -40.59 -19.58
C ALA A 95 -18.82 -39.51 -18.52
N SER A 96 -18.72 -39.88 -17.24
CA SER A 96 -18.91 -38.98 -16.11
C SER A 96 -17.79 -37.95 -16.09
N ARG A 97 -18.07 -36.73 -16.56
CA ARG A 97 -17.22 -35.56 -16.29
C ARG A 97 -17.35 -35.24 -14.81
N SER A 98 -16.31 -35.56 -14.03
CA SER A 98 -16.20 -35.10 -12.65
C SER A 98 -16.15 -33.57 -12.66
N GLN A 99 -17.20 -32.95 -12.12
CA GLN A 99 -17.18 -31.52 -11.83
C GLN A 99 -16.22 -31.31 -10.67
N LYS A 100 -14.96 -31.00 -11.00
CA LYS A 100 -14.02 -30.39 -10.05
C LYS A 100 -14.67 -29.11 -9.52
N GLY A 101 -15.06 -29.15 -8.25
CA GLY A 101 -15.56 -28.00 -7.51
C GLY A 101 -14.58 -26.83 -7.66
N ARG A 102 -15.08 -25.73 -8.23
CA ARG A 102 -14.38 -24.46 -8.24
C ARG A 102 -14.18 -24.04 -6.78
N LYS A 103 -12.92 -24.04 -6.33
CA LYS A 103 -12.54 -23.43 -5.06
C LYS A 103 -12.96 -21.95 -5.10
N PRO A 104 -13.62 -21.41 -4.06
CA PRO A 104 -13.80 -19.98 -3.92
C PRO A 104 -12.40 -19.36 -3.82
N GLY A 105 -12.08 -18.44 -4.74
CA GLY A 105 -10.88 -17.63 -4.66
C GLY A 105 -10.97 -16.69 -3.47
N MET A 106 -10.64 -17.18 -2.28
CA MET A 106 -10.36 -16.37 -1.11
C MET A 106 -9.00 -15.72 -1.31
N ASN A 107 -9.01 -14.54 -1.90
CA ASN A 107 -8.09 -13.44 -1.63
C ASN A 107 -8.77 -12.20 -2.20
N SER A 108 -9.67 -11.61 -1.42
CA SER A 108 -10.09 -10.23 -1.65
C SER A 108 -8.83 -9.38 -1.77
N PRO A 109 -8.69 -8.51 -2.79
CA PRO A 109 -7.50 -7.68 -2.92
C PRO A 109 -7.32 -6.89 -1.63
N THR A 110 -6.22 -7.13 -0.94
CA THR A 110 -5.85 -6.39 0.27
C THR A 110 -5.74 -4.93 -0.16
N VAL A 111 -6.73 -4.13 0.26
CA VAL A 111 -6.77 -2.66 0.15
C VAL A 111 -5.36 -2.16 0.43
N GLN A 112 -4.73 -1.51 -0.55
CA GLN A 112 -3.35 -1.08 -0.46
C GLN A 112 -3.29 0.06 0.56
N ARG A 113 -2.97 -0.31 1.80
CA ARG A 113 -2.93 0.60 2.94
C ARG A 113 -1.78 1.58 2.79
N ASP A 114 -1.99 2.79 3.29
CA ASP A 114 -0.91 3.78 3.43
C ASP A 114 0.25 3.14 4.20
N THR A 115 1.40 3.06 3.54
CA THR A 115 2.60 2.36 3.99
C THR A 115 2.99 2.73 5.42
N PHE A 116 2.72 3.97 5.85
CA PHE A 116 3.12 4.50 7.15
C PHE A 116 1.99 4.61 8.17
N ALA A 117 0.74 4.35 7.78
CA ALA A 117 -0.43 4.67 8.63
C ALA A 117 -0.55 3.77 9.87
N ASP A 118 -0.03 2.55 9.80
CA ASP A 118 -0.14 1.54 10.85
C ASP A 118 1.11 1.51 11.77
N LEU A 119 2.09 2.40 11.54
CA LEU A 119 3.32 2.46 12.32
C LEU A 119 3.16 3.27 13.62
N PRO A 120 3.91 2.92 14.69
CA PRO A 120 4.01 3.76 15.87
C PRO A 120 4.45 5.19 15.50
N LYS A 121 3.90 6.20 16.19
CA LYS A 121 4.25 7.61 15.95
C LYS A 121 5.74 7.90 16.11
N ASP A 122 6.40 7.12 16.98
CA ASP A 122 7.80 7.29 17.38
C ASP A 122 8.69 6.18 16.78
N ASP A 123 8.32 5.61 15.63
CA ASP A 123 9.17 4.63 14.96
C ASP A 123 10.55 5.24 14.63
N PRO A 124 11.65 4.64 15.12
CA PRO A 124 12.98 5.25 15.05
C PRO A 124 13.55 5.29 13.63
N PHE A 125 12.99 4.53 12.68
CA PHE A 125 13.44 4.45 11.30
C PHE A 125 12.61 5.31 10.35
N VAL A 126 11.42 5.73 10.75
CA VAL A 126 10.50 6.47 9.87
C VAL A 126 10.73 7.98 9.97
N PRO A 127 11.01 8.67 8.85
CA PRO A 127 11.04 10.12 8.85
C PRO A 127 9.61 10.67 9.05
N PRO A 128 9.46 11.75 9.83
CA PRO A 128 8.14 12.32 10.11
C PRO A 128 7.46 12.82 8.84
N ALA A 129 6.13 12.77 8.83
CA ALA A 129 5.33 13.36 7.77
C ALA A 129 5.43 14.89 7.80
N ILE A 130 5.24 15.50 6.62
CA ILE A 130 4.91 16.92 6.52
C ILE A 130 3.47 17.08 7.03
N THR A 131 3.23 18.04 7.92
CA THR A 131 1.95 18.17 8.65
C THR A 131 0.74 18.22 7.72
N ALA A 132 0.80 19.01 6.64
CA ALA A 132 -0.30 19.14 5.68
C ALA A 132 -0.56 17.84 4.88
N TRP A 133 0.50 17.07 4.62
CA TRP A 133 0.49 15.80 3.87
C TRP A 133 0.17 14.60 4.74
N LYS A 134 0.12 14.78 6.06
CA LYS A 134 -0.21 13.68 6.97
C LYS A 134 -1.62 13.16 6.68
N ASP A 135 -1.72 11.84 6.58
CA ASP A 135 -2.98 11.11 6.39
C ASP A 135 -3.73 11.41 5.08
N VAL A 136 -3.15 12.15 4.12
CA VAL A 136 -3.85 12.50 2.86
C VAL A 136 -4.19 11.26 2.02
N ASN A 137 -3.38 10.19 2.10
CA ASN A 137 -3.68 8.92 1.44
C ASN A 137 -4.96 8.25 1.96
N LYS A 138 -5.39 8.57 3.20
CA LYS A 138 -6.67 8.08 3.76
C LYS A 138 -7.89 8.76 3.14
N THR A 139 -7.70 9.85 2.38
CA THR A 139 -8.78 10.56 1.69
C THR A 139 -9.12 9.97 0.33
N ILE A 140 -8.38 8.94 -0.12
CA ILE A 140 -8.68 8.19 -1.33
C ILE A 140 -9.86 7.26 -1.07
N ASP A 141 -10.89 7.36 -1.89
CA ASP A 141 -11.93 6.34 -1.96
C ASP A 141 -11.41 5.13 -2.76
N GLN A 142 -11.23 3.99 -2.07
CA GLN A 142 -10.75 2.75 -2.67
C GLN A 142 -11.91 1.79 -3.03
N ASN A 143 -13.16 2.18 -2.80
CA ASN A 143 -14.30 1.29 -2.99
C ASN A 143 -14.45 0.90 -4.46
N GLY A 144 -14.44 -0.41 -4.71
CA GLY A 144 -14.68 -0.99 -6.04
C GLY A 144 -13.53 -0.83 -7.05
N VAL A 145 -12.36 -0.33 -6.64
CA VAL A 145 -11.20 -0.18 -7.52
C VAL A 145 -10.26 -1.37 -7.35
N LEU A 146 -9.95 -2.07 -8.45
CA LEU A 146 -8.91 -3.10 -8.45
C LEU A 146 -7.54 -2.42 -8.30
N PRO A 147 -6.69 -2.87 -7.35
CA PRO A 147 -5.39 -2.25 -7.14
C PRO A 147 -4.50 -2.44 -8.36
N GLY A 148 -3.85 -1.36 -8.77
CA GLY A 148 -2.86 -1.38 -9.84
C GLY A 148 -1.57 -2.07 -9.41
N LYS A 149 -0.80 -2.59 -10.37
CA LYS A 149 0.54 -3.09 -10.09
C LYS A 149 1.47 -1.91 -9.78
N ARG A 150 1.94 -1.81 -8.54
CA ARG A 150 2.88 -0.75 -8.13
C ARG A 150 4.29 -1.03 -8.67
N SER A 151 4.80 -0.08 -9.45
CA SER A 151 6.17 -0.09 -9.98
C SER A 151 6.88 1.19 -9.55
N LEU A 152 8.09 1.07 -9.00
CA LEU A 152 8.85 2.15 -8.37
C LEU A 152 10.31 2.17 -8.86
N THR A 153 10.89 3.35 -8.98
CA THR A 153 12.29 3.56 -9.45
C THR A 153 13.33 3.22 -8.38
N VAL A 154 12.95 3.32 -7.11
CA VAL A 154 13.70 2.84 -5.95
C VAL A 154 12.79 1.99 -5.05
N PRO A 155 13.30 1.18 -4.11
CA PRO A 155 12.45 0.30 -3.34
C PRO A 155 11.33 1.06 -2.60
N ASP A 156 10.18 0.40 -2.42
CA ASP A 156 9.10 0.93 -1.61
C ASP A 156 9.61 1.13 -0.18
N PRO A 157 9.47 2.34 0.41
CA PRO A 157 9.85 2.57 1.80
C PRO A 157 9.29 1.51 2.77
N GLY A 158 8.09 1.00 2.52
CA GLY A 158 7.43 -0.04 3.33
C GLY A 158 8.12 -1.38 3.35
N LEU A 159 9.07 -1.63 2.46
CA LEU A 159 9.90 -2.84 2.54
C LEU A 159 10.86 -2.79 3.73
N PHE A 160 11.14 -1.59 4.24
CA PHE A 160 12.05 -1.37 5.35
C PHE A 160 11.34 -1.23 6.70
N PHE A 161 10.01 -1.30 6.79
CA PHE A 161 9.30 -1.22 8.06
C PHE A 161 7.98 -2.01 7.99
N GLY A 162 7.64 -2.74 9.06
CA GLY A 162 6.53 -3.69 9.07
C GLY A 162 6.94 -5.16 8.84
N LEU A 163 8.24 -5.44 8.71
CA LEU A 163 8.76 -6.79 8.82
C LEU A 163 8.67 -7.24 10.29
N GLN A 164 8.12 -8.43 10.54
CA GLN A 164 7.99 -8.98 11.89
C GLN A 164 9.35 -9.22 12.57
N HIS A 165 10.43 -9.31 11.78
CA HIS A 165 11.78 -9.59 12.26
C HIS A 165 12.71 -8.40 12.01
N GLN A 166 13.19 -7.76 13.09
CA GLN A 166 14.17 -6.66 13.03
C GLN A 166 15.47 -7.04 12.29
N ASN A 167 15.86 -8.32 12.34
CA ASN A 167 17.03 -8.81 11.61
C ASN A 167 16.86 -8.69 10.09
N GLN A 168 15.66 -8.97 9.57
CA GLN A 168 15.38 -8.83 8.14
C GLN A 168 15.34 -7.35 7.72
N GLN A 169 14.80 -6.49 8.58
CA GLN A 169 14.78 -5.05 8.37
C GLN A 169 16.20 -4.46 8.26
N SER A 170 17.08 -4.83 9.19
CA SER A 170 18.48 -4.37 9.17
C SER A 170 19.19 -4.83 7.89
N LEU A 171 18.96 -6.08 7.46
CA LEU A 171 19.55 -6.60 6.24
C LEU A 171 19.09 -5.85 4.98
N TYR A 172 17.80 -5.55 4.87
CA TYR A 172 17.30 -4.77 3.73
C TYR A 172 17.96 -3.39 3.69
N LEU A 173 18.13 -2.75 4.84
CA LEU A 173 18.82 -1.46 4.96
C LEU A 173 20.30 -1.56 4.59
N PHE A 174 21.03 -2.57 5.08
CA PHE A 174 22.44 -2.78 4.72
C PHE A 174 22.61 -3.10 3.23
N MET A 175 21.74 -3.95 2.69
CA MET A 175 21.76 -4.29 1.27
C MET A 175 21.51 -3.03 0.43
N TRP A 176 20.44 -2.25 0.72
CA TRP A 176 20.20 -1.00 0.02
C TRP A 176 21.38 -0.04 0.15
N GLN A 177 21.91 0.19 1.35
CA GLN A 177 23.06 1.07 1.56
C GLN A 177 24.28 0.64 0.73
N HIS A 178 24.52 -0.65 0.61
CA HIS A 178 25.63 -1.22 -0.16
C HIS A 178 25.54 -0.87 -1.65
N PHE A 179 24.41 -1.17 -2.31
CA PHE A 179 24.29 -0.95 -3.76
C PHE A 179 23.65 0.40 -4.16
N ARG A 180 23.28 1.24 -3.18
CA ARG A 180 22.61 2.54 -3.39
C ARG A 180 23.29 3.38 -4.46
N ASN A 181 24.60 3.62 -4.36
CA ASN A 181 25.30 4.51 -5.29
C ASN A 181 25.28 3.97 -6.72
N ALA A 182 25.53 2.67 -6.88
CA ALA A 182 25.42 2.00 -8.17
C ALA A 182 24.02 2.13 -8.76
N TRP A 183 22.98 2.00 -7.93
CA TRP A 183 21.60 2.16 -8.36
C TRP A 183 21.27 3.58 -8.79
N LEU A 184 21.68 4.59 -8.02
CA LEU A 184 21.44 5.99 -8.34
C LEU A 184 22.11 6.38 -9.66
N THR A 185 23.34 5.93 -9.91
CA THR A 185 24.00 6.11 -11.21
C THR A 185 23.24 5.40 -12.33
N ALA A 186 22.72 4.19 -12.10
CA ALA A 186 21.90 3.50 -13.09
C ALA A 186 20.57 4.23 -13.39
N LEU A 187 19.99 4.93 -12.41
CA LEU A 187 18.79 5.74 -12.61
C LEU A 187 19.05 6.98 -13.47
N GLU A 188 20.22 7.61 -13.36
CA GLU A 188 20.65 8.68 -14.27
C GLU A 188 20.72 8.17 -15.73
N GLY A 189 21.05 6.89 -15.91
CA GLY A 189 20.98 6.16 -17.18
C GLY A 189 19.57 5.77 -17.64
N SER A 190 18.50 6.34 -17.07
CA SER A 190 17.09 6.09 -17.43
C SER A 190 16.59 4.66 -17.16
N ARG A 191 17.02 4.03 -16.06
CA ARG A 191 16.51 2.71 -15.67
C ARG A 191 15.00 2.74 -15.40
N SER A 192 14.30 1.74 -15.93
CA SER A 192 12.85 1.58 -15.77
C SER A 192 12.43 1.26 -14.32
N PRO A 193 11.24 1.71 -13.89
CA PRO A 193 10.65 1.31 -12.60
C PRO A 193 10.47 -0.21 -12.47
N LEU A 194 10.67 -0.73 -11.26
CA LEU A 194 10.54 -2.15 -10.94
C LEU A 194 9.38 -2.43 -10.01
N THR A 195 8.85 -3.64 -10.05
CA THR A 195 7.73 -4.05 -9.21
C THR A 195 8.16 -4.21 -7.75
N VAL A 196 7.23 -4.06 -6.81
CA VAL A 196 7.51 -4.28 -5.38
C VAL A 196 8.04 -5.71 -5.12
N GLU A 197 7.53 -6.71 -5.83
CA GLU A 197 8.01 -8.09 -5.73
C GLU A 197 9.49 -8.22 -6.11
N LEU A 198 9.89 -7.58 -7.21
CA LEU A 198 11.27 -7.62 -7.67
C LEU A 198 12.20 -6.85 -6.71
N TRP A 199 11.73 -5.73 -6.17
CA TRP A 199 12.43 -5.00 -5.12
C TRP A 199 12.67 -5.83 -3.86
N CYS A 200 11.66 -6.59 -3.41
CA CYS A 200 11.85 -7.53 -2.29
C CYS A 200 12.97 -8.54 -2.57
N LYS A 201 13.04 -9.07 -3.79
CA LYS A 201 14.09 -10.03 -4.17
C LYS A 201 15.47 -9.39 -4.25
N ILE A 202 15.56 -8.18 -4.78
CA ILE A 202 16.81 -7.39 -4.83
C ILE A 202 17.32 -7.10 -3.42
N LEU A 203 16.46 -6.67 -2.49
CA LEU A 203 16.87 -6.40 -1.11
C LEU A 203 17.21 -7.66 -0.32
N ALA A 204 16.63 -8.81 -0.69
CA ALA A 204 16.90 -10.12 -0.11
C ALA A 204 18.01 -10.89 -0.85
N TYR A 205 18.83 -10.22 -1.67
CA TYR A 205 19.83 -10.86 -2.54
C TYR A 205 20.74 -11.84 -1.79
N GLU A 206 21.18 -11.48 -0.58
CA GLU A 206 22.00 -12.30 0.31
C GLU A 206 21.42 -13.70 0.61
N TYR A 207 20.10 -13.84 0.56
CA TYR A 207 19.40 -15.08 0.86
C TYR A 207 18.93 -15.84 -0.38
N LEU A 208 19.19 -15.31 -1.58
CA LEU A 208 18.81 -15.98 -2.80
C LEU A 208 19.71 -17.20 -2.98
N GLN A 209 19.11 -18.38 -2.92
CA GLN A 209 19.80 -19.62 -3.20
C GLN A 209 20.26 -19.62 -4.67
N PRO A 210 21.52 -19.99 -4.96
CA PRO A 210 21.96 -20.21 -6.33
C PRO A 210 21.05 -21.21 -7.01
N ILE A 211 20.69 -20.94 -8.26
CA ILE A 211 19.89 -21.87 -9.05
C ILE A 211 20.83 -22.92 -9.62
N GLU A 212 20.58 -24.18 -9.29
CA GLU A 212 21.45 -25.27 -9.72
C GLU A 212 21.34 -25.51 -11.24
N PRO A 213 22.45 -25.87 -11.90
CA PRO A 213 22.42 -26.26 -13.30
C PRO A 213 21.42 -27.40 -13.54
N GLY A 214 20.47 -27.21 -14.46
CA GLY A 214 19.45 -28.21 -14.80
C GLY A 214 18.16 -28.13 -13.99
N GLN A 215 18.05 -27.22 -13.01
CA GLN A 215 16.82 -27.02 -12.27
C GLN A 215 15.73 -26.38 -13.15
N VAL A 216 14.51 -26.94 -13.11
CA VAL A 216 13.37 -26.39 -13.86
C VAL A 216 12.95 -25.06 -13.25
N ILE A 217 13.05 -23.98 -14.04
CA ILE A 217 12.72 -22.63 -13.61
C ILE A 217 11.20 -22.49 -13.50
N SER A 218 10.72 -22.40 -12.26
CA SER A 218 9.32 -22.04 -12.00
C SER A 218 9.10 -20.52 -12.21
N PRO A 219 7.85 -20.07 -12.43
CA PRO A 219 7.56 -18.63 -12.50
C PRO A 219 8.01 -17.83 -11.28
N LYS A 220 8.03 -18.44 -10.08
CA LYS A 220 8.56 -17.81 -8.87
C LYS A 220 10.08 -17.67 -8.88
N MET A 221 10.78 -18.63 -9.50
CA MET A 221 12.23 -18.57 -9.68
C MET A 221 12.61 -17.54 -10.76
N GLN A 222 11.71 -17.25 -11.70
CA GLN A 222 11.96 -16.24 -12.72
C GLN A 222 12.19 -14.85 -12.11
N ALA A 223 11.37 -14.43 -11.15
CA ALA A 223 11.56 -13.15 -10.45
C ALA A 223 12.86 -13.11 -9.65
N THR A 224 13.27 -14.24 -9.07
CA THR A 224 14.57 -14.37 -8.40
C THR A 224 15.72 -14.22 -9.40
N LEU A 225 15.68 -14.92 -10.54
CA LEU A 225 16.69 -14.80 -11.60
C LEU A 225 16.80 -13.38 -12.13
N GLU A 226 15.65 -12.74 -12.37
CA GLU A 226 15.59 -11.37 -12.84
C GLU A 226 16.20 -10.40 -11.83
N ALA A 227 15.88 -10.54 -10.54
CA ALA A 227 16.47 -9.74 -9.48
C ALA A 227 17.99 -9.94 -9.38
N THR A 228 18.46 -11.19 -9.42
CA THR A 228 19.89 -11.51 -9.38
C THR A 228 20.63 -10.86 -10.53
N LYS A 229 20.11 -11.04 -11.77
CA LYS A 229 20.67 -10.42 -12.96
C LYS A 229 20.71 -8.89 -12.84
N ILE A 230 19.64 -8.28 -12.36
CA ILE A 230 19.55 -6.83 -12.16
C ILE A 230 20.63 -6.31 -11.22
N VAL A 231 20.84 -6.98 -10.08
CA VAL A 231 21.87 -6.60 -9.11
C VAL A 231 23.26 -6.72 -9.72
N GLU A 232 23.55 -7.86 -10.36
CA GLU A 232 24.83 -8.07 -11.03
C GLU A 232 25.10 -7.03 -12.12
N ASP A 233 24.12 -6.75 -12.97
CA ASP A 233 24.25 -5.79 -14.07
C ASP A 233 24.50 -4.37 -13.54
N VAL A 234 23.80 -3.96 -12.48
CA VAL A 234 23.98 -2.63 -11.85
C VAL A 234 25.35 -2.51 -11.22
N ILE A 235 25.77 -3.49 -10.43
CA ILE A 235 27.04 -3.45 -9.72
C ILE A 235 28.20 -3.49 -10.71
N ARG A 236 28.17 -4.41 -11.69
CA ARG A 236 29.25 -4.52 -12.70
C ARG A 236 29.36 -3.28 -13.59
N ALA A 237 28.24 -2.64 -13.93
CA ALA A 237 28.25 -1.41 -14.70
C ALA A 237 28.80 -0.21 -13.91
N TYR A 238 28.65 -0.22 -12.59
CA TYR A 238 29.15 0.84 -11.71
C TYR A 238 30.63 0.67 -11.36
N ASP A 239 31.00 -0.50 -10.83
CA ASP A 239 32.37 -0.87 -10.50
C ASP A 239 32.53 -2.39 -10.54
N SER A 240 33.34 -2.89 -11.48
CA SER A 240 33.60 -4.33 -11.64
C SER A 240 34.30 -4.98 -10.46
N ARG A 241 34.88 -4.19 -9.54
CA ARG A 241 35.53 -4.66 -8.31
C ARG A 241 34.61 -4.64 -7.09
N MET A 242 33.45 -4.00 -7.20
CA MET A 242 32.48 -3.94 -6.11
C MET A 242 31.90 -5.33 -5.85
N LEU A 243 31.89 -5.75 -4.58
CA LEU A 243 31.29 -7.01 -4.17
C LEU A 243 29.78 -6.99 -4.39
N LEU A 244 29.19 -8.13 -4.76
CA LEU A 244 27.73 -8.25 -4.96
C LEU A 244 26.94 -8.15 -3.65
N MET A 245 27.62 -8.37 -2.53
CA MET A 245 27.02 -8.40 -1.20
C MET A 245 27.79 -7.47 -0.25
N PRO A 246 27.10 -6.87 0.74
CA PRO A 246 27.76 -6.13 1.80
C PRO A 246 28.71 -7.04 2.59
N ALA A 247 29.68 -6.42 3.26
CA ALA A 247 30.47 -7.14 4.26
C ALA A 247 29.55 -7.69 5.37
N PRO A 248 29.83 -8.88 5.93
CA PRO A 248 29.04 -9.44 7.02
C PRO A 248 28.93 -8.44 8.17
N PHE A 249 27.71 -8.17 8.61
CA PHE A 249 27.42 -7.25 9.70
C PHE A 249 26.81 -8.00 10.88
N THR A 250 27.26 -7.65 12.08
CA THR A 250 26.70 -8.18 13.35
C THR A 250 25.95 -7.09 14.13
N ALA A 251 26.04 -5.84 13.68
CA ALA A 251 25.46 -4.69 14.34
C ALA A 251 24.04 -4.37 13.85
N THR A 252 23.24 -3.79 14.74
CA THR A 252 21.94 -3.19 14.38
C THR A 252 22.16 -1.96 13.49
N PHE A 253 21.29 -1.78 12.49
CA PHE A 253 21.38 -0.63 11.59
C PHE A 253 21.14 0.69 12.33
N ASN A 254 21.93 1.72 12.05
CA ASN A 254 21.82 3.02 12.71
C ASN A 254 20.46 3.70 12.36
N PRO A 255 19.62 4.05 13.35
CA PRO A 255 18.30 4.62 13.06
C PRO A 255 18.32 6.00 12.37
N SER A 256 19.33 6.83 12.65
CA SER A 256 19.49 8.13 11.98
C SER A 256 19.78 7.93 10.49
N THR A 257 20.69 7.02 10.16
CA THR A 257 20.99 6.65 8.77
C THR A 257 19.76 6.07 8.07
N ALA A 258 19.00 5.20 8.74
CA ALA A 258 17.79 4.63 8.17
C ALA A 258 16.74 5.70 7.83
N ARG A 259 16.53 6.68 8.72
CA ARG A 259 15.62 7.82 8.45
C ARG A 259 16.06 8.62 7.23
N LYS A 260 17.36 8.86 7.07
CA LYS A 260 17.92 9.55 5.90
C LYS A 260 17.64 8.75 4.61
N LEU A 261 17.91 7.45 4.62
CA LEU A 261 17.64 6.56 3.49
C LEU A 261 16.15 6.48 3.15
N ILE A 262 15.29 6.30 4.15
CA ILE A 262 13.84 6.19 3.93
C ILE A 262 13.27 7.52 3.39
N ARG A 263 13.73 8.67 3.89
CA ARG A 263 13.33 9.97 3.32
C ARG A 263 13.73 10.06 1.86
N GLU A 264 14.97 9.71 1.53
CA GLU A 264 15.44 9.72 0.15
C GLU A 264 14.56 8.86 -0.76
N LEU A 265 14.25 7.64 -0.34
CA LEU A 265 13.37 6.75 -1.10
C LEU A 265 11.99 7.38 -1.34
N CYS A 266 11.40 8.00 -0.31
CA CYS A 266 10.16 8.74 -0.44
C CYS A 266 10.28 9.88 -1.47
N MET A 267 11.36 10.65 -1.43
CA MET A 267 11.57 11.81 -2.32
C MET A 267 11.79 11.38 -3.78
N ILE A 268 12.61 10.34 -4.02
CA ILE A 268 12.89 9.84 -5.38
C ILE A 268 11.61 9.25 -5.98
N ASN A 269 10.90 8.39 -5.24
CA ASN A 269 9.66 7.80 -5.74
C ASN A 269 8.57 8.86 -5.96
N PHE A 270 8.42 9.82 -5.04
CA PHE A 270 7.48 10.94 -5.22
C PHE A 270 7.79 11.75 -6.48
N ARG A 271 9.08 12.07 -6.72
CA ARG A 271 9.51 12.77 -7.95
C ARG A 271 9.21 11.97 -9.21
N ALA A 272 9.55 10.68 -9.22
CA ALA A 272 9.32 9.81 -10.36
C ALA A 272 7.82 9.66 -10.68
N GLU A 273 6.99 9.44 -9.65
CA GLU A 273 5.54 9.36 -9.78
C GLU A 273 4.96 10.69 -10.24
N LEU A 274 5.42 11.83 -9.71
CA LEU A 274 4.98 13.16 -10.14
C LEU A 274 5.31 13.41 -11.62
N ILE A 275 6.54 13.10 -12.08
CA ILE A 275 6.95 13.24 -13.48
C ILE A 275 6.07 12.37 -14.38
N TYR A 276 5.87 11.09 -14.02
CA TYR A 276 5.06 10.17 -14.81
C TYR A 276 3.62 10.66 -14.94
N ILE A 277 3.01 11.04 -13.81
CA ILE A 277 1.61 11.47 -13.78
C ILE A 277 1.43 12.79 -14.52
N ASP A 278 2.39 13.70 -14.42
CA ASP A 278 2.38 14.94 -15.17
C ASP A 278 2.35 14.70 -16.68
N GLN A 279 3.18 13.77 -17.17
CA GLN A 279 3.19 13.39 -18.57
C GLN A 279 1.85 12.82 -19.04
N VAL A 280 1.10 12.15 -18.16
CA VAL A 280 -0.20 11.56 -18.49
C VAL A 280 -1.33 12.59 -18.44
N LEU A 281 -1.33 13.45 -17.42
CA LEU A 281 -2.45 14.34 -17.11
C LEU A 281 -2.33 15.75 -17.67
N ASP A 282 -1.15 16.18 -18.11
CA ASP A 282 -0.98 17.56 -18.57
C ASP A 282 -1.77 17.86 -19.86
N THR A 283 -2.84 18.65 -19.71
CA THR A 283 -3.70 19.07 -20.83
C THR A 283 -3.21 20.34 -21.53
N SER A 284 -2.09 20.93 -21.09
CA SER A 284 -1.51 22.14 -21.69
C SER A 284 -0.57 21.85 -22.85
N LYS A 285 -0.31 20.56 -23.14
CA LYS A 285 0.57 20.14 -24.25
C LYS A 285 0.09 20.73 -25.57
N PRO A 286 1.00 21.36 -26.36
CA PRO A 286 0.66 21.83 -27.70
C PRO A 286 0.08 20.70 -28.55
N VAL A 287 -0.99 21.01 -29.28
CA VAL A 287 -1.64 20.09 -30.23
C VAL A 287 -1.46 20.65 -31.63
N PRO A 288 -1.23 19.81 -32.67
CA PRO A 288 -1.12 20.30 -34.04
C PRO A 288 -2.38 21.08 -34.45
N GLN A 289 -2.19 22.33 -34.89
CA GLN A 289 -3.27 23.17 -35.42
C GLN A 289 -3.05 23.41 -36.91
N ARG A 290 -4.13 23.52 -37.69
CA ARG A 290 -4.06 23.75 -39.15
C ARG A 290 -3.37 25.06 -39.54
N THR A 291 -3.29 26.00 -38.60
CA THR A 291 -2.73 27.35 -38.79
C THR A 291 -1.25 27.45 -38.43
N LEU A 292 -0.67 26.44 -37.77
CA LEU A 292 0.73 26.45 -37.36
C LEU A 292 1.57 25.66 -38.37
N THR A 293 2.74 26.21 -38.69
CA THR A 293 3.78 25.45 -39.39
C THR A 293 4.36 24.36 -38.50
N MET A 294 4.98 23.34 -39.10
CA MET A 294 5.63 22.27 -38.32
C MET A 294 6.72 22.83 -37.39
N ALA A 295 7.49 23.81 -37.86
CA ALA A 295 8.55 24.44 -37.06
C ALA A 295 8.01 25.19 -35.84
N GLU A 296 6.88 25.91 -35.98
CA GLU A 296 6.23 26.59 -34.85
C GLU A 296 5.66 25.59 -33.85
N PHE A 297 5.10 24.48 -34.34
CA PHE A 297 4.62 23.40 -33.48
C PHE A 297 5.76 22.75 -32.68
N ASP A 298 6.88 22.45 -33.34
CA ASP A 298 8.07 21.88 -32.70
C ASP A 298 8.66 22.84 -31.66
N ALA A 299 8.74 24.13 -31.97
CA ALA A 299 9.19 25.17 -31.04
C ALA A 299 8.25 25.26 -29.82
N ALA A 300 6.93 25.23 -30.02
CA ALA A 300 5.97 25.22 -28.94
C ALA A 300 6.11 23.97 -28.05
N CYS A 301 6.33 22.80 -28.64
CA CYS A 301 6.56 21.56 -27.90
C CYS A 301 7.86 21.60 -27.09
N ALA A 302 8.93 22.17 -27.66
CA ALA A 302 10.21 22.33 -26.98
C ALA A 302 10.08 23.31 -25.80
N GLN A 303 9.43 24.46 -26.00
CA GLN A 303 9.17 25.44 -24.94
C GLN A 303 8.31 24.84 -23.82
N HIS A 304 7.22 24.17 -24.17
CA HIS A 304 6.36 23.49 -23.20
C HIS A 304 7.15 22.49 -22.36
N ARG A 305 7.97 21.65 -22.99
CA ARG A 305 8.85 20.71 -22.27
C ARG A 305 9.81 21.42 -21.32
N HIS A 306 10.41 22.52 -21.76
CA HIS A 306 11.30 23.32 -20.94
C HIS A 306 10.56 23.91 -19.71
N ASP A 307 9.38 24.47 -19.91
CA ASP A 307 8.55 25.03 -18.84
C ASP A 307 8.16 23.97 -17.81
N ARG A 308 7.78 22.76 -18.26
CA ARG A 308 7.48 21.64 -17.36
C ARG A 308 8.70 21.21 -16.55
N ILE A 309 9.89 21.15 -17.16
CA ILE A 309 11.14 20.83 -16.45
C ILE A 309 11.46 21.89 -15.40
N THR A 310 11.31 23.18 -15.74
CA THR A 310 11.52 24.30 -14.82
C THR A 310 10.57 24.24 -13.64
N LEU A 311 9.28 23.99 -13.88
CA LEU A 311 8.29 23.78 -12.83
C LEU A 311 8.65 22.59 -11.93
N MET A 312 9.01 21.44 -12.52
CA MET A 312 9.42 20.25 -11.78
C MET A 312 10.63 20.53 -10.88
N ASN A 313 11.66 21.18 -11.42
CA ASN A 313 12.84 21.55 -10.65
C ASN A 313 12.48 22.55 -9.52
N GLY A 314 11.55 23.47 -9.77
CA GLY A 314 11.05 24.41 -8.76
C GLY A 314 10.31 23.76 -7.58
N VAL A 315 9.70 22.57 -7.77
CA VAL A 315 9.07 21.81 -6.68
C VAL A 315 10.12 21.30 -5.68
N PHE A 316 11.28 20.89 -6.18
CA PHE A 316 12.32 20.26 -5.38
C PHE A 316 13.39 21.26 -4.93
N LEU A 317 13.64 22.32 -5.70
CA LEU A 317 14.72 23.30 -5.52
C LEU A 317 16.13 22.68 -5.57
N TYR A 318 16.27 21.50 -6.19
CA TYR A 318 17.55 20.87 -6.49
C TYR A 318 17.50 20.19 -7.86
N HIS A 319 18.65 20.15 -8.55
CA HIS A 319 18.77 19.58 -9.89
C HIS A 319 19.17 18.10 -9.88
N THR A 320 19.80 17.65 -8.79
CA THR A 320 20.25 16.25 -8.62
C THR A 320 19.08 15.30 -8.44
N LEU A 321 19.26 14.02 -8.71
CA LEU A 321 18.22 13.01 -8.47
C LEU A 321 17.85 12.93 -6.97
N VAL A 322 18.84 13.10 -6.11
CA VAL A 322 18.76 12.94 -4.66
C VAL A 322 19.09 14.26 -3.96
N PRO A 323 18.24 14.75 -3.04
CA PRO A 323 18.57 15.89 -2.19
C PRO A 323 19.69 15.53 -1.22
N HIS A 324 20.55 16.48 -0.84
CA HIS A 324 21.47 16.22 0.26
C HIS A 324 20.64 15.91 1.52
N PRO A 325 21.03 14.92 2.35
CA PRO A 325 20.25 14.54 3.52
C PRO A 325 20.01 15.70 4.49
N ASP A 326 20.90 16.69 4.51
CA ASP A 326 20.81 17.84 5.40
C ASP A 326 20.18 19.07 4.73
N ASP A 327 19.71 18.96 3.47
CA ASP A 327 19.00 20.04 2.79
C ASP A 327 17.55 20.14 3.29
N ASP A 328 17.25 21.29 3.88
CA ASP A 328 15.90 21.71 4.27
C ASP A 328 15.27 22.63 3.22
N LEU A 329 15.07 22.10 2.02
CA LEU A 329 14.63 22.88 0.85
C LEU A 329 13.43 22.24 0.14
N GLY A 330 12.79 23.04 -0.71
CA GLY A 330 11.75 22.60 -1.63
C GLY A 330 10.46 22.18 -0.92
N ILE A 331 9.73 21.24 -1.52
CA ILE A 331 8.46 20.74 -0.98
C ILE A 331 8.60 20.02 0.37
N ALA A 332 9.82 19.69 0.80
CA ALA A 332 10.09 18.96 2.03
C ALA A 332 10.69 19.83 3.15
N ALA A 333 10.80 21.15 2.95
CA ALA A 333 11.33 22.07 3.96
C ALA A 333 10.49 22.03 5.25
N VAL A 334 11.10 22.26 6.42
CA VAL A 334 10.41 22.21 7.73
C VAL A 334 9.38 23.30 7.84
N ASP A 335 9.76 24.53 7.53
CA ASP A 335 8.90 25.70 7.65
C ASP A 335 8.00 25.86 6.42
N TRP A 336 6.73 26.19 6.68
CA TRP A 336 5.75 26.34 5.61
C TRP A 336 6.11 27.49 4.66
N SER A 337 6.65 28.58 5.20
CA SER A 337 7.11 29.73 4.40
C SER A 337 8.16 29.33 3.38
N ASP A 338 9.04 28.41 3.75
CA ASP A 338 10.17 27.99 2.92
C ASP A 338 9.70 27.00 1.84
N ARG A 339 8.62 26.25 2.13
CA ARG A 339 7.93 25.43 1.13
C ARG A 339 7.11 26.24 0.13
N TYR A 340 6.70 27.48 0.44
CA TYR A 340 5.70 28.21 -0.35
C TYR A 340 6.07 28.31 -1.84
N ASN A 341 7.32 28.67 -2.15
CA ASN A 341 7.76 28.76 -3.55
C ASN A 341 7.69 27.41 -4.26
N ALA A 342 8.12 26.33 -3.60
CA ALA A 342 7.97 24.98 -4.15
C ALA A 342 6.50 24.57 -4.34
N LEU A 343 5.63 24.95 -3.40
CA LEU A 343 4.18 24.71 -3.49
C LEU A 343 3.53 25.50 -4.62
N LYS A 344 4.02 26.71 -4.96
CA LYS A 344 3.57 27.44 -6.15
C LYS A 344 3.92 26.71 -7.45
N HIS A 345 5.16 26.22 -7.57
CA HIS A 345 5.54 25.40 -8.72
C HIS A 345 4.72 24.11 -8.80
N PHE A 346 4.49 23.47 -7.66
CA PHE A 346 3.67 22.27 -7.56
C PHE A 346 2.22 22.56 -7.99
N TRP A 347 1.62 23.62 -7.47
CA TRP A 347 0.29 24.07 -7.89
C TRP A 347 0.23 24.37 -9.40
N ALA A 348 1.22 25.04 -9.96
CA ALA A 348 1.28 25.35 -11.39
C ALA A 348 1.36 24.08 -12.26
N LEU A 349 2.08 23.05 -11.81
CA LEU A 349 2.07 21.73 -12.46
C LEU A 349 0.65 21.14 -12.46
N LEU A 350 0.04 21.05 -11.27
CA LEU A 350 -1.27 20.44 -11.07
C LEU A 350 -2.42 21.21 -11.74
N ASN A 351 -2.24 22.51 -11.97
CA ASN A 351 -3.27 23.38 -12.53
C ASN A 351 -3.64 23.00 -13.96
N THR A 352 -2.70 22.39 -14.71
CA THR A 352 -2.94 21.91 -16.08
C THR A 352 -3.55 20.51 -16.13
N TRP A 353 -3.80 19.87 -14.97
CA TRP A 353 -4.42 18.54 -14.94
C TRP A 353 -5.95 18.65 -15.04
N PRO A 354 -6.65 17.65 -15.61
CA PRO A 354 -8.05 17.77 -16.02
C PRO A 354 -9.07 17.70 -14.87
N PHE A 355 -8.63 17.38 -13.65
CA PHE A 355 -9.55 17.12 -12.54
C PHE A 355 -10.14 18.41 -11.95
N LEU A 356 -11.28 18.24 -11.27
CA LEU A 356 -12.00 19.33 -10.61
C LEU A 356 -11.13 19.90 -9.48
N LYS A 357 -10.92 21.21 -9.56
CA LYS A 357 -10.09 21.97 -8.62
C LYS A 357 -10.97 22.49 -7.47
N PRO A 358 -10.56 22.34 -6.20
CA PRO A 358 -11.30 22.87 -5.05
C PRO A 358 -11.47 24.40 -5.09
N ALA A 359 -12.45 24.94 -4.36
CA ALA A 359 -12.72 26.38 -4.35
C ALA A 359 -11.50 27.24 -3.94
N MET A 360 -10.67 26.75 -3.01
CA MET A 360 -9.45 27.43 -2.56
C MET A 360 -8.29 27.35 -3.56
N TRP A 361 -8.45 26.71 -4.72
CA TRP A 361 -7.41 26.56 -5.74
C TRP A 361 -6.91 27.90 -6.30
N ARG A 362 -7.83 28.87 -6.47
CA ARG A 362 -7.52 30.21 -7.01
C ARG A 362 -6.54 31.00 -6.16
N ARG A 363 -6.35 30.64 -4.88
CA ARG A 363 -5.33 31.26 -4.02
C ARG A 363 -3.90 31.11 -4.54
N GLY A 364 -3.65 30.14 -5.43
CA GLY A 364 -2.36 30.04 -6.13
C GLY A 364 -2.12 31.13 -7.18
N MET A 365 -3.18 31.74 -7.73
CA MET A 365 -3.12 32.83 -8.71
C MET A 365 -3.02 34.21 -8.05
N ASP A 366 -3.80 34.44 -7.00
CA ASP A 366 -4.17 35.80 -6.60
C ASP A 366 -3.36 36.37 -5.42
N MET A 367 -2.57 35.55 -4.72
CA MET A 367 -2.01 35.93 -3.42
C MET A 367 -0.53 35.61 -3.32
N ASP A 368 0.29 36.62 -3.00
CA ASP A 368 1.59 36.37 -2.40
C ASP A 368 1.39 35.99 -0.92
N LEU A 369 1.28 34.69 -0.69
CA LEU A 369 1.13 34.12 0.66
C LEU A 369 2.48 34.06 1.40
N SER A 370 3.56 34.61 0.83
CA SER A 370 4.88 34.69 1.47
C SER A 370 4.89 35.64 2.68
N HIS A 371 3.94 36.58 2.76
CA HIS A 371 3.82 37.44 3.93
C HIS A 371 3.47 36.63 5.17
N LYS A 372 4.37 36.68 6.17
CA LYS A 372 4.28 36.03 7.51
C LYS A 372 2.94 36.18 8.25
N TRP A 373 2.07 37.07 7.77
CA TRP A 373 0.74 37.37 8.32
C TRP A 373 -0.38 36.44 7.81
N PHE A 374 -0.18 35.73 6.70
CA PHE A 374 -1.01 34.59 6.39
C PHE A 374 -0.70 33.49 7.40
N GLY A 375 -1.54 33.41 8.43
CA GLY A 375 -1.34 32.51 9.55
C GLY A 375 -1.05 31.10 9.05
N THR A 376 -0.08 30.42 9.68
CA THR A 376 0.38 29.06 9.38
C THR A 376 -0.76 28.08 9.09
N ARG A 377 -1.94 28.34 9.67
CA ARG A 377 -3.18 27.59 9.47
C ARG A 377 -3.75 27.67 8.05
N GLU A 378 -3.86 28.85 7.45
CA GLU A 378 -4.43 29.00 6.09
C GLU A 378 -3.47 28.46 5.03
N GLY A 379 -2.18 28.73 5.20
CA GLY A 379 -1.14 28.18 4.33
C GLY A 379 -1.11 26.65 4.36
N ALA A 380 -1.16 26.05 5.55
CA ALA A 380 -1.22 24.60 5.71
C ALA A 380 -2.52 23.98 5.14
N GLN A 381 -3.65 24.69 5.22
CA GLN A 381 -4.90 24.25 4.59
C GLN A 381 -4.80 24.27 3.06
N TRP A 382 -4.19 25.30 2.49
CA TRP A 382 -3.95 25.36 1.05
C TRP A 382 -2.99 24.24 0.59
N GLU A 383 -1.87 24.03 1.30
CA GLU A 383 -0.95 22.93 1.03
C GLU A 383 -1.64 21.57 1.10
N ARG A 384 -2.46 21.33 2.14
CA ARG A 384 -3.22 20.08 2.30
C ARG A 384 -4.15 19.85 1.11
N MET A 385 -4.81 20.90 0.64
CA MET A 385 -5.70 20.82 -0.51
C MET A 385 -4.95 20.47 -1.80
N LEU A 386 -3.74 20.99 -2.02
CA LEU A 386 -2.87 20.56 -3.12
C LEU A 386 -2.50 19.08 -3.00
N ALA A 387 -2.12 18.64 -1.79
CA ALA A 387 -1.75 17.24 -1.53
C ALA A 387 -2.93 16.29 -1.78
N GLU A 388 -4.13 16.62 -1.29
CA GLU A 388 -5.34 15.81 -1.53
C GLU A 388 -5.70 15.74 -3.03
N TYR A 389 -5.60 16.85 -3.76
CA TYR A 389 -5.80 16.86 -5.21
C TYR A 389 -4.78 15.97 -5.92
N TYR A 390 -3.50 16.11 -5.59
CA TYR A 390 -2.42 15.28 -6.15
C TYR A 390 -2.70 13.79 -5.91
N VAL A 391 -2.94 13.40 -4.65
CA VAL A 391 -3.13 12.00 -4.27
C VAL A 391 -4.33 11.36 -4.99
N ARG A 392 -5.45 12.08 -5.09
CA ARG A 392 -6.61 11.60 -5.86
C ARG A 392 -6.30 11.47 -7.35
N SER A 393 -5.58 12.44 -7.90
CA SER A 393 -5.17 12.43 -9.32
C SER A 393 -4.25 11.25 -9.62
N VAL A 394 -3.23 11.01 -8.79
CA VAL A 394 -2.33 9.86 -8.96
C VAL A 394 -3.09 8.54 -8.82
N PHE A 395 -3.92 8.40 -7.79
CA PHE A 395 -4.71 7.18 -7.59
C PHE A 395 -5.65 6.90 -8.77
N SER A 396 -6.23 7.95 -9.37
CA SER A 396 -7.10 7.80 -10.52
C SER A 396 -6.39 7.19 -11.75
N VAL A 397 -5.07 7.43 -11.89
CA VAL A 397 -4.25 6.91 -12.99
C VAL A 397 -3.58 5.58 -12.62
N LEU A 398 -2.84 5.54 -11.51
CA LEU A 398 -2.02 4.40 -11.11
C LEU A 398 -2.78 3.30 -10.36
N LYS A 399 -3.97 3.62 -9.85
CA LYS A 399 -4.79 2.71 -9.03
C LYS A 399 -4.08 2.20 -7.76
N HIS A 400 -3.11 2.96 -7.26
CA HIS A 400 -2.47 2.77 -5.96
C HIS A 400 -2.15 4.13 -5.32
N PRO A 401 -2.06 4.21 -3.98
CA PRO A 401 -1.63 5.43 -3.31
C PRO A 401 -0.21 5.82 -3.74
N PRO A 402 0.08 7.13 -3.94
CA PRO A 402 1.43 7.59 -4.24
C PRO A 402 2.34 7.55 -3.00
N SER A 403 3.63 7.59 -3.28
CA SER A 403 4.67 7.92 -2.31
C SER A 403 4.53 9.39 -1.93
N LEU A 404 4.62 9.71 -0.64
CA LEU A 404 4.50 11.08 -0.15
C LEU A 404 5.87 11.61 0.30
N PRO A 405 6.18 12.89 0.07
CA PRO A 405 7.41 13.50 0.55
C PRO A 405 7.46 13.47 2.08
N ARG A 406 8.68 13.34 2.61
CA ARG A 406 8.96 13.26 4.04
C ARG A 406 10.03 14.28 4.43
N ARG A 407 9.97 14.76 5.67
CA ARG A 407 10.96 15.68 6.22
C ARG A 407 11.94 14.94 7.11
N LEU A 408 13.16 15.43 7.21
CA LEU A 408 14.04 15.06 8.31
C LEU A 408 13.81 16.06 9.44
N VAL A 409 13.72 15.55 10.66
CA VAL A 409 13.89 16.42 11.83
C VAL A 409 15.38 16.38 12.12
N LEU A 410 16.07 17.47 11.84
CA LEU A 410 17.39 17.69 12.40
C LEU A 410 17.20 17.69 13.92
N ALA A 411 17.99 16.87 14.62
CA ALA A 411 18.02 16.97 16.07
C ALA A 411 18.42 18.42 16.42
N PRO A 412 17.75 19.05 17.39
CA PRO A 412 18.08 20.41 17.82
C PRO A 412 19.53 20.52 18.33
#